data_AF-S4I799-F1
#
_entry.id   AF-S4I799-F1
#
_cell.length_a   1.000
_cell.length_b   1.000
_cell.length_c   1.000
_cell.angle_alpha   90.00
_cell.angle_beta   90.00
_cell.angle_gamma   90.00
#
_symmetry.space_group_name_H-M   'P 1'
#
loop_
_entity.id
_entity.type
_entity.pdbx_description
1 polymer ?
#
loop_
_entity_poly.entity_id
_entity_poly.type
_entity_poly.pdbx_seq_one_letter_code
_entity_poly.pdbx_strand_id
1 'polypeptide(L)'
;MLDSFDFAKSEVKSYTNSSVLMTDMYEYTMLDAALKDGTADRKCVFEIFTRHLPQGRRYGVVAGTGRILEELARFHFSDEDLRFLQDRKIVSKDTIKWLENYHFSGKIRGYREGEMFFPDSPILQVEGTFGECTLLETLLLSVLNYDCAVASAAARMVSASAGRPCMDMGGRRTNEWS
;
A
#
# COMPACT_ATOMS: atom_id res chain seq x y z
N MET A 1 -26.79 -21.61 -40.60
CA MET A 1 -26.51 -20.17 -40.35
C MET A 1 -26.42 -20.02 -38.84
N LEU A 2 -25.25 -20.38 -38.30
CA LEU A 2 -24.88 -20.18 -36.91
C LEU A 2 -23.70 -19.22 -36.98
N ASP A 3 -23.93 -17.97 -36.59
CA ASP A 3 -22.89 -16.95 -36.62
C ASP A 3 -21.84 -17.29 -35.55
N SER A 4 -20.65 -17.58 -36.04
CA SER A 4 -19.41 -17.65 -35.27
C SER A 4 -19.08 -16.26 -34.74
N PHE A 5 -19.24 -16.05 -33.42
CA PHE A 5 -18.71 -14.87 -32.75
C PHE A 5 -17.19 -15.03 -32.61
N ASP A 6 -16.46 -14.27 -33.43
CA ASP A 6 -15.01 -14.18 -33.45
C ASP A 6 -14.56 -13.33 -32.26
N PHE A 7 -13.95 -13.96 -31.24
CA PHE A 7 -13.37 -13.29 -30.07
C PHE A 7 -12.02 -12.67 -30.45
N ALA A 8 -12.03 -11.85 -31.51
CA ALA A 8 -10.84 -11.17 -31.99
C ALA A 8 -10.54 -9.95 -31.11
N LYS A 9 -9.47 -10.09 -30.31
CA LYS A 9 -8.53 -9.01 -29.98
C LYS A 9 -9.17 -7.72 -29.49
N SER A 10 -9.76 -7.73 -28.30
CA SER A 10 -9.63 -6.52 -27.48
C SER A 10 -8.17 -6.44 -27.04
N GLU A 11 -7.45 -5.41 -27.49
CA GLU A 11 -6.26 -4.95 -26.77
C GLU A 11 -6.73 -4.68 -25.34
N VAL A 12 -6.47 -5.62 -24.44
CA VAL A 12 -6.42 -5.31 -23.02
C VAL A 12 -5.28 -4.32 -22.91
N LYS A 13 -5.60 -3.02 -22.87
CA LYS A 13 -4.68 -2.03 -22.36
C LYS A 13 -4.21 -2.59 -21.04
N SER A 14 -2.96 -3.04 -21.00
CA SER A 14 -2.24 -3.27 -19.77
C SER A 14 -2.17 -1.91 -19.11
N TYR A 15 -3.21 -1.54 -18.37
CA TYR A 15 -3.04 -0.60 -17.29
C TYR A 15 -2.02 -1.29 -16.38
N THR A 16 -0.77 -0.88 -16.49
CA THR A 16 0.16 -1.01 -15.37
C THR A 16 -0.47 -0.19 -14.25
N ASN A 17 -1.43 -0.79 -13.55
CA ASN A 17 -2.13 -0.18 -12.42
C ASN A 17 -1.07 0.06 -11.35
N SER A 18 -0.52 1.27 -11.37
CA SER A 18 0.40 1.76 -10.36
C SER A 18 -0.45 2.30 -9.21
N SER A 19 -0.12 1.91 -7.97
CA SER A 19 -0.82 2.36 -6.77
C SER A 19 -0.48 3.81 -6.39
N VAL A 20 0.31 4.53 -7.19
CA VAL A 20 0.72 5.91 -6.92
C VAL A 20 -0.46 6.86 -6.69
N LEU A 21 -1.54 6.77 -7.46
CA LEU A 21 -2.73 7.61 -7.25
C LEU A 21 -3.75 7.00 -6.26
N MET A 22 -3.49 5.80 -5.73
CA MET A 22 -4.29 5.17 -4.67
C MET A 22 -3.85 5.67 -3.29
N THR A 23 -3.82 6.98 -3.15
CA THR A 23 -3.40 7.68 -1.94
C THR A 23 -4.32 8.85 -1.62
N ASP A 24 -4.26 9.33 -0.39
CA ASP A 24 -4.90 10.57 -0.01
C ASP A 24 -4.17 11.77 -0.63
N MET A 25 -4.95 12.73 -1.17
CA MET A 25 -4.41 13.95 -1.80
C MET A 25 -3.50 14.76 -0.87
N TYR A 26 -3.64 14.61 0.46
CA TYR A 26 -2.80 15.33 1.41
C TYR A 26 -1.32 14.93 1.27
N GLU A 27 -0.99 13.69 0.91
CA GLU A 27 0.41 13.25 0.78
C GLU A 27 1.14 14.04 -0.29
N TYR A 28 0.49 14.26 -1.44
CA TYR A 28 1.04 15.07 -2.52
C TYR A 28 1.18 16.54 -2.15
N THR A 29 0.20 17.11 -1.46
CA THR A 29 0.28 18.51 -1.03
C THR A 29 1.30 18.70 0.10
N MET A 30 1.49 17.68 0.96
CA MET A 30 2.53 17.63 1.97
C MET A 30 3.93 17.52 1.36
N LEU A 31 4.12 16.64 0.36
CA LEU A 31 5.36 16.55 -0.39
C LEU A 31 5.70 17.89 -1.06
N ASP A 32 4.71 18.53 -1.70
CA ASP A 32 4.88 19.84 -2.34
C ASP A 32 5.29 20.92 -1.34
N ALA A 33 4.68 20.95 -0.15
CA ALA A 33 5.06 21.85 0.92
C ALA A 33 6.49 21.57 1.43
N ALA A 34 6.84 20.30 1.64
CA ALA A 34 8.16 19.90 2.13
C ALA A 34 9.29 20.20 1.13
N LEU A 35 9.02 20.08 -0.18
CA LEU A 35 9.97 20.46 -1.23
C LEU A 35 10.21 21.97 -1.23
N LYS A 36 9.16 22.78 -1.09
CA LYS A 36 9.26 24.24 -1.03
C LYS A 36 9.97 24.74 0.22
N ASP A 37 9.77 24.05 1.35
CA ASP A 37 10.42 24.35 2.63
C ASP A 37 11.85 23.79 2.71
N GLY A 38 12.28 22.98 1.73
CA GLY A 38 13.60 22.35 1.71
C GLY A 38 13.78 21.22 2.72
N THR A 39 12.67 20.69 3.25
CA THR A 39 12.66 19.63 4.27
C THR A 39 12.39 18.25 3.69
N ALA A 40 11.98 18.14 2.43
CA ALA A 40 11.72 16.87 1.75
C ALA A 40 12.90 15.89 1.79
N ASP A 41 14.14 16.38 1.69
CA ASP A 41 15.36 15.55 1.70
C ASP A 41 15.87 15.19 3.10
N ARG A 42 15.22 15.69 4.16
CA ARG A 42 15.61 15.40 5.54
C ARG A 42 15.45 13.90 5.81
N LYS A 43 16.50 13.28 6.35
CA LYS A 43 16.45 11.87 6.76
C LYS A 43 15.54 11.67 7.96
N CYS A 44 14.68 10.66 7.87
CA CYS A 44 13.73 10.31 8.91
C CYS A 44 13.46 8.80 8.95
N VAL A 45 12.77 8.37 10.01
CA VAL A 45 12.23 7.02 10.16
C VAL A 45 10.74 7.13 10.45
N PHE A 46 9.92 6.46 9.66
CA PHE A 46 8.49 6.30 9.90
C PHE A 46 8.25 4.91 10.51
N GLU A 47 7.46 4.84 11.57
CA GLU A 47 7.10 3.59 12.23
C GLU A 47 5.62 3.32 12.08
N ILE A 48 5.28 2.14 11.57
CA ILE A 48 3.90 1.67 11.46
C ILE A 48 3.62 0.74 12.63
N PHE A 49 2.63 1.10 13.43
CA PHE A 49 2.15 0.31 14.55
C PHE A 49 0.65 0.48 14.73
N THR A 50 0.04 -0.51 15.38
CA THR A 50 -1.38 -0.46 15.74
C THR A 50 -1.53 0.11 17.14
N ARG A 51 -2.37 1.12 17.33
CA ARG A 51 -2.66 1.69 18.66
C ARG A 51 -3.59 0.81 19.50
N HIS A 52 -4.61 0.23 18.86
CA HIS A 52 -5.59 -0.62 19.53
C HIS A 52 -6.01 -1.77 18.63
N LEU A 53 -6.18 -2.95 19.23
CA LEU A 53 -6.77 -4.10 18.54
C LEU A 53 -8.30 -4.12 18.78
N PRO A 54 -9.09 -4.70 17.85
CA PRO A 54 -10.51 -4.93 18.06
C PRO A 54 -10.80 -5.64 19.39
N GLN A 55 -11.93 -5.32 20.02
CA GLN A 55 -12.30 -5.89 21.32
C GLN A 55 -12.19 -7.42 21.34
N GLY A 56 -11.57 -7.95 22.39
CA GLY A 56 -11.35 -9.38 22.58
C GLY A 56 -10.14 -9.96 21.82
N ARG A 57 -9.38 -9.15 21.06
CA ARG A 57 -8.12 -9.57 20.42
C ARG A 57 -6.92 -9.12 21.27
N ARG A 58 -6.05 -10.06 21.62
CA ARG A 58 -4.82 -9.80 22.41
C ARG A 58 -3.57 -9.61 21.56
N TYR A 59 -3.60 -10.07 20.31
CA TYR A 59 -2.51 -9.96 19.35
C TYR A 59 -3.08 -9.79 17.94
N GLY A 60 -2.26 -9.23 17.06
CA GLY A 60 -2.44 -9.31 15.61
C GLY A 60 -1.41 -10.25 14.99
N VAL A 61 -1.62 -10.65 13.75
CA VAL A 61 -0.69 -11.44 12.94
C VAL A 61 -0.24 -10.59 11.76
N VAL A 62 1.08 -10.45 11.59
CA VAL A 62 1.67 -9.69 10.47
C VAL A 62 1.37 -10.42 9.16
N ALA A 63 0.82 -9.69 8.19
CA ALA A 63 0.57 -10.18 6.84
C ALA A 63 0.63 -9.02 5.84
N GLY A 64 0.93 -9.35 4.59
CA GLY A 64 1.01 -8.39 3.48
C GLY A 64 2.43 -7.94 3.13
N THR A 65 3.46 -8.54 3.73
CA THR A 65 4.85 -8.22 3.39
C THR A 65 5.14 -8.59 1.94
N GLY A 66 4.64 -9.73 1.46
CA GLY A 66 4.74 -10.12 0.05
C GLY A 66 4.11 -9.09 -0.90
N ARG A 67 2.88 -8.68 -0.59
CA ARG A 67 2.15 -7.67 -1.38
C ARG A 67 2.86 -6.32 -1.38
N ILE A 68 3.38 -5.86 -0.24
CA ILE A 68 4.19 -4.64 -0.17
C ILE A 68 5.38 -4.68 -1.13
N LEU A 69 6.11 -5.80 -1.18
CA LEU A 69 7.26 -5.93 -2.08
C LEU A 69 6.85 -5.85 -3.56
N GLU A 70 5.73 -6.48 -3.92
CA GLU A 70 5.19 -6.42 -5.28
C GLU A 70 4.72 -5.02 -5.68
N GLU A 71 4.04 -4.32 -4.76
CA GLU A 71 3.56 -2.95 -4.97
C GLU A 71 4.72 -1.96 -5.07
N LEU A 72 5.71 -2.04 -4.17
CA LEU A 72 6.90 -1.19 -4.21
C LEU A 72 7.67 -1.34 -5.52
N ALA A 73 7.78 -2.56 -6.05
CA ALA A 73 8.42 -2.80 -7.35
C ALA A 73 7.67 -2.16 -8.53
N ARG A 74 6.36 -1.91 -8.38
CA ARG A 74 5.49 -1.31 -9.39
C ARG A 74 5.18 0.16 -9.14
N PHE A 75 5.63 0.72 -8.01
CA PHE A 75 5.33 2.07 -7.58
C PHE A 75 6.15 3.10 -8.38
N HIS A 76 5.67 3.39 -9.59
CA HIS A 76 6.23 4.37 -10.50
C HIS A 76 5.13 5.26 -11.06
N PHE A 77 5.46 6.54 -11.29
CA PHE A 77 4.56 7.49 -11.91
C PHE A 77 4.59 7.34 -13.42
N SER A 78 3.43 7.11 -14.03
CA SER A 78 3.28 7.21 -15.48
C SER A 78 3.12 8.66 -15.91
N ASP A 79 3.34 8.95 -17.20
CA ASP A 79 3.06 10.28 -17.75
C ASP A 79 1.60 10.70 -17.56
N GLU A 80 0.66 9.74 -17.50
CA GLU A 80 -0.75 10.02 -17.26
C GLU A 80 -1.01 10.47 -15.82
N ASP A 81 -0.35 9.83 -14.85
CA ASP A 81 -0.44 10.22 -13.44
C ASP A 81 0.12 11.64 -13.21
N LEU A 82 1.28 11.94 -13.81
CA LEU A 82 1.92 13.25 -13.71
C LEU A 82 1.07 14.34 -14.37
N ARG A 83 0.50 14.06 -15.55
CA ARG A 83 -0.44 14.97 -16.21
C ARG A 83 -1.68 15.22 -15.37
N PHE A 84 -2.24 14.19 -14.75
CA PHE A 84 -3.40 14.34 -13.86
C PHE A 84 -3.09 15.31 -12.70
N LEU A 85 -1.96 15.13 -12.01
CA LEU A 85 -1.55 16.00 -10.90
C LEU A 85 -1.31 17.45 -11.38
N GLN A 86 -0.70 17.61 -12.54
CA GLN A 86 -0.39 18.91 -13.15
C GLN A 86 -1.65 19.66 -13.60
N ASP A 87 -2.52 19.02 -14.39
CA ASP A 87 -3.71 19.64 -14.99
C ASP A 87 -4.71 20.07 -13.90
N ARG A 88 -4.79 19.29 -12.82
CA ARG A 88 -5.62 19.60 -11.65
C ARG A 88 -4.95 20.58 -10.70
N LYS A 89 -3.70 20.99 -10.95
CA LYS A 89 -2.91 21.91 -10.12
C LYS A 89 -2.83 21.44 -8.66
N ILE A 90 -2.71 20.13 -8.45
CA ILE A 90 -2.62 19.54 -7.11
C ILE A 90 -1.26 19.88 -6.48
N VAL A 91 -0.19 19.87 -7.29
CA VAL A 91 1.18 20.17 -6.86
C VAL A 91 1.87 21.15 -7.81
N SER A 92 2.99 21.72 -7.37
CA SER A 92 3.82 22.62 -8.20
C SER A 92 4.59 21.87 -9.29
N LYS A 93 5.11 22.62 -10.28
CA LYS A 93 5.93 22.06 -11.36
C LYS A 93 7.22 21.40 -10.84
N ASP A 94 7.80 21.94 -9.78
CA ASP A 94 9.02 21.38 -9.18
C ASP A 94 8.72 20.01 -8.55
N THR A 95 7.56 19.87 -7.90
CA THR A 95 7.08 18.59 -7.38
C THR A 95 6.80 17.59 -8.50
N ILE A 96 6.19 18.00 -9.62
CA ILE A 96 6.01 17.11 -10.79
C ILE A 96 7.36 16.58 -11.29
N LYS A 97 8.36 17.45 -11.42
CA LYS A 97 9.72 17.05 -11.83
C LYS A 97 10.37 16.10 -10.82
N TRP A 98 10.13 16.31 -9.53
CA TRP A 98 10.61 15.41 -8.49
C TRP A 98 9.95 14.02 -8.61
N LEU A 99 8.62 13.97 -8.81
CA LEU A 99 7.85 12.74 -8.97
C LEU A 99 8.23 11.94 -10.23
N GLU A 100 8.54 12.63 -11.34
CA GLU A 100 9.03 12.01 -12.58
C GLU A 100 10.31 11.19 -12.36
N ASN A 101 11.16 11.62 -11.43
CA ASN A 101 12.44 10.98 -11.12
C ASN A 101 12.39 10.17 -9.82
N TYR A 102 11.19 9.97 -9.25
CA TYR A 102 11.04 9.29 -8.00
C TYR A 102 11.41 7.81 -8.12
N HIS A 103 12.30 7.38 -7.23
CA HIS A 103 12.56 5.98 -6.95
C HIS A 103 12.91 5.85 -5.47
N PHE A 104 12.22 4.98 -4.73
CA PHE A 104 12.50 4.78 -3.31
C PHE A 104 13.92 4.23 -3.11
N SER A 105 14.76 5.00 -2.41
CA SER A 105 16.17 4.64 -2.13
C SER A 105 16.43 4.24 -0.68
N GLY A 106 15.38 4.23 0.14
CA GLY A 106 15.44 3.96 1.57
C GLY A 106 15.58 2.49 1.95
N LYS A 107 15.40 2.21 3.24
CA LYS A 107 15.39 0.86 3.82
C LYS A 107 14.09 0.60 4.53
N ILE A 108 13.55 -0.59 4.34
CA ILE A 108 12.38 -1.07 5.08
C ILE A 108 12.81 -2.26 5.93
N ARG A 109 12.45 -2.23 7.22
CA ARG A 109 12.67 -3.32 8.17
C ARG A 109 11.36 -3.59 8.90
N GLY A 110 11.13 -4.82 9.34
CA GLY A 110 9.92 -5.15 10.06
C GLY A 110 9.89 -6.59 10.51
N TYR A 111 8.78 -6.96 11.11
CA TYR A 111 8.50 -8.32 11.51
C TYR A 111 8.34 -9.22 10.29
N ARG A 112 8.58 -10.51 10.48
CA ARG A 112 8.36 -11.51 9.44
C ARG A 112 6.86 -11.77 9.30
N GLU A 113 6.42 -12.02 8.08
CA GLU A 113 5.05 -12.45 7.83
C GLU A 113 4.71 -13.70 8.65
N GLY A 114 3.56 -13.69 9.32
CA GLY A 114 3.12 -14.73 10.26
C GLY A 114 3.52 -14.48 11.73
N GLU A 115 4.39 -13.52 12.03
CA GLU A 115 4.71 -13.17 13.42
C GLU A 115 3.54 -12.48 14.13
N MET A 116 3.48 -12.65 15.45
CA MET A 116 2.50 -11.96 16.29
C MET A 116 2.99 -10.56 16.64
N PHE A 117 2.08 -9.58 16.63
CA PHE A 117 2.35 -8.24 17.12
C PHE A 117 1.31 -7.77 18.14
N PHE A 118 1.70 -6.78 18.93
CA PHE A 118 0.90 -6.18 19.99
C PHE A 118 0.69 -4.69 19.73
N PRO A 119 -0.29 -4.06 20.40
CA PRO A 119 -0.42 -2.61 20.36
C PRO A 119 0.89 -1.89 20.70
N ASP A 120 1.11 -0.75 20.07
CA ASP A 120 2.28 0.11 20.27
C ASP A 120 3.63 -0.53 19.93
N SER A 121 3.61 -1.68 19.23
CA SER A 121 4.80 -2.33 18.69
C SER A 121 4.99 -1.94 17.21
N PRO A 122 6.15 -1.39 16.81
CA PRO A 122 6.44 -1.09 15.41
C PRO A 122 6.58 -2.39 14.62
N ILE A 123 5.63 -2.65 13.72
CA ILE A 123 5.63 -3.85 12.86
C ILE A 123 6.43 -3.62 11.57
N LEU A 124 6.54 -2.38 11.14
CA LEU A 124 7.32 -1.95 9.98
C LEU A 124 7.96 -0.58 10.27
N GLN A 125 9.22 -0.43 9.87
CA GLN A 125 9.98 0.82 9.90
C GLN A 125 10.45 1.15 8.48
N VAL A 126 10.26 2.40 8.08
CA VAL A 126 10.70 2.94 6.79
C VAL A 126 11.72 4.04 7.05
N GLU A 127 12.96 3.81 6.64
CA GLU A 127 14.09 4.74 6.77
C GLU A 127 14.38 5.36 5.38
N GLY A 128 14.26 6.68 5.24
CA GLY A 128 14.39 7.36 3.95
C GLY A 128 14.49 8.88 4.11
N THR A 129 14.25 9.62 3.04
CA THR A 129 13.93 11.06 3.16
C THR A 129 12.47 11.27 3.56
N PHE A 130 12.14 12.45 4.06
CA PHE A 130 10.77 12.80 4.42
C PHE A 130 9.83 12.64 3.22
N GLY A 131 10.22 13.15 2.05
CA GLY A 131 9.42 13.03 0.83
C GLY A 131 9.19 11.58 0.38
N GLU A 132 10.22 10.74 0.46
CA GLU A 132 10.10 9.30 0.16
C GLU A 132 9.16 8.58 1.13
N CYS A 133 9.30 8.84 2.44
CA CYS A 133 8.50 8.18 3.45
C CYS A 133 7.02 8.58 3.37
N THR A 134 6.73 9.87 3.15
CA THR A 134 5.38 10.38 2.99
C THR A 134 4.63 9.72 1.84
N LEU A 135 5.28 9.50 0.68
CA LEU A 135 4.62 8.88 -0.48
C LEU A 135 4.28 7.41 -0.30
N LEU A 136 4.97 6.71 0.60
CA LEU A 136 4.73 5.29 0.85
C LEU A 136 3.70 5.05 1.96
N GLU A 137 3.30 6.09 2.70
CA GLU A 137 2.48 5.95 3.90
C GLU A 137 1.14 5.27 3.60
N THR A 138 0.33 5.81 2.70
CA THR A 138 -0.99 5.24 2.39
C THR A 138 -0.88 3.84 1.80
N LEU A 139 0.09 3.57 0.93
CA LEU A 139 0.30 2.23 0.38
C LEU A 139 0.52 1.21 1.49
N LEU A 140 1.47 1.49 2.38
CA LEU A 140 1.85 0.57 3.45
C LEU A 140 0.72 0.39 4.45
N LEU A 141 0.03 1.48 4.82
CA LEU A 141 -1.13 1.42 5.71
C LEU A 141 -2.29 0.63 5.09
N SER A 142 -2.57 0.82 3.80
CA SER A 142 -3.65 0.12 3.10
C SER A 142 -3.42 -1.39 3.12
N VAL A 143 -2.22 -1.83 2.74
CA VAL A 143 -1.86 -3.26 2.74
C VAL A 143 -1.87 -3.84 4.15
N LEU A 144 -1.16 -3.22 5.10
CA LEU A 144 -1.02 -3.76 6.45
C LEU A 144 -2.36 -3.79 7.20
N ASN A 145 -3.20 -2.75 7.07
CA ASN A 145 -4.50 -2.74 7.73
C ASN A 145 -5.40 -3.88 7.26
N TYR A 146 -5.47 -4.14 5.96
CA TYR A 146 -6.32 -5.19 5.42
C TYR A 146 -5.75 -6.58 5.69
N ASP A 147 -4.51 -6.83 5.28
CA ASP A 147 -3.91 -8.16 5.30
C ASP A 147 -3.74 -8.65 6.75
N CYS A 148 -3.27 -7.78 7.67
CA CYS A 148 -3.17 -8.14 9.08
C CYS A 148 -4.54 -8.40 9.71
N ALA A 149 -5.58 -7.65 9.34
CA ALA A 149 -6.93 -7.86 9.87
C ALA A 149 -7.51 -9.22 9.46
N VAL A 150 -7.31 -9.63 8.20
CA VAL A 150 -7.71 -10.93 7.66
C VAL A 150 -6.92 -12.05 8.32
N ALA A 151 -5.58 -11.96 8.35
CA ALA A 151 -4.72 -12.96 8.96
C ALA A 151 -5.04 -13.16 10.45
N SER A 152 -5.26 -12.07 11.18
CA SER A 152 -5.63 -12.13 12.60
C SER A 152 -7.00 -12.78 12.84
N ALA A 153 -7.97 -12.57 11.94
CA ALA A 153 -9.27 -13.24 12.02
C ALA A 153 -9.15 -14.75 11.71
N ALA A 154 -8.42 -15.10 10.65
CA ALA A 154 -8.17 -16.48 10.26
C ALA A 154 -7.45 -17.28 11.35
N ALA A 155 -6.41 -16.70 11.97
CA ALA A 155 -5.68 -17.34 13.07
C ALA A 155 -6.60 -17.73 14.24
N ARG A 156 -7.61 -16.92 14.54
CA ARG A 156 -8.61 -17.23 15.58
C ARG A 156 -9.55 -18.35 15.18
N MET A 157 -9.98 -18.39 13.92
CA MET A 157 -10.82 -19.47 13.39
C MET A 157 -10.07 -20.81 13.43
N VAL A 158 -8.80 -20.81 13.04
CA VAL A 158 -7.92 -22.00 13.11
C VAL A 158 -7.71 -22.44 14.55
N SER A 159 -7.47 -21.50 15.48
CA SER A 159 -7.35 -21.84 16.90
C SER A 159 -8.66 -22.44 17.46
N ALA A 160 -9.82 -21.88 17.08
CA ALA A 160 -11.13 -22.36 17.52
C ALA A 160 -11.55 -23.69 16.87
N SER A 161 -11.00 -24.04 15.70
CA SER A 161 -11.36 -25.28 14.99
C SER A 161 -10.83 -26.54 15.67
N ALA A 162 -9.89 -26.40 16.62
CA ALA A 162 -9.28 -27.51 17.35
C ALA A 162 -8.71 -28.60 16.42
N GLY A 163 -8.02 -28.18 15.35
CA GLY A 163 -7.40 -29.08 14.36
C GLY A 163 -8.34 -29.55 13.25
N ARG A 164 -9.61 -29.15 13.26
CA ARG A 164 -10.52 -29.40 12.13
C ARG A 164 -10.15 -28.49 10.95
N PRO A 165 -10.27 -28.97 9.69
CA PRO A 165 -10.02 -28.14 8.52
C PRO A 165 -10.87 -26.87 8.50
N CYS A 166 -10.25 -25.74 8.17
CA CYS A 166 -10.93 -24.48 7.88
C CYS A 166 -10.87 -24.22 6.38
N MET A 167 -11.98 -23.78 5.78
CA MET A 167 -12.05 -23.38 4.38
C MET A 167 -12.68 -21.99 4.30
N ASP A 168 -12.07 -21.10 3.53
CA ASP A 168 -12.67 -19.81 3.18
C ASP A 168 -13.37 -19.88 1.82
N MET A 169 -14.57 -19.32 1.72
CA MET A 169 -15.37 -19.22 0.50
C MET A 169 -15.90 -17.79 0.32
N GLY A 170 -15.18 -16.81 0.87
CA GLY A 170 -15.58 -15.40 0.94
C GLY A 170 -15.40 -14.62 -0.36
N GLY A 171 -14.67 -15.16 -1.35
CA GLY A 171 -14.20 -14.42 -2.53
C GLY A 171 -15.26 -13.59 -3.28
N ARG A 172 -16.50 -14.08 -3.40
CA ARG A 172 -17.61 -13.34 -4.06
C ARG A 172 -18.10 -12.09 -3.29
N ARG A 173 -17.53 -11.81 -2.12
CA ARG A 173 -17.82 -10.64 -1.26
C ARG A 173 -16.55 -9.88 -0.90
N THR A 174 -15.41 -10.25 -1.48
CA THR A 174 -14.15 -9.55 -1.29
C THR A 174 -14.12 -8.32 -2.18
N ASN A 175 -13.68 -7.19 -1.62
CA ASN A 175 -13.45 -5.97 -2.38
C ASN A 175 -11.97 -5.91 -2.76
N GLU A 176 -11.65 -6.15 -4.03
CA GLU A 176 -10.26 -6.15 -4.51
C GLU A 176 -9.78 -4.75 -4.95
N TRP A 177 -10.68 -3.93 -5.49
CA TRP A 177 -10.36 -2.59 -6.06
C TRP A 177 -11.40 -1.51 -5.72
N SER A 178 -12.14 -1.67 -4.60
CA SER A 178 -13.18 -0.71 -4.18
C SER A 178 -12.65 0.46 -3.38
#